data_AF-A0AAW2Y467-F1
#
_entry.id   AF-A0AAW2Y467-F1
#
_cell.length_a   1.000
_cell.length_b   1.000
_cell.length_c   1.000
_cell.angle_alpha   90.00
_cell.angle_beta   90.00
_cell.angle_gamma   90.00
#
_symmetry.space_group_name_H-M   'P 1'
#
loop_
_entity.id
_entity.type
_entity.pdbx_description
1 polymer ?
#
loop_
_entity_poly.entity_id
_entity_poly.type
_entity_poly.pdbx_seq_one_letter_code
_entity_poly.pdbx_strand_id
1 'polypeptide(L)'
;MAIARTGVFVDDYLEYSSTLPAELQRLLNTIRELDERSQAMINQTRQQTKYCLGLASQGGAFSRKNEEEEVFDKLRKDIEANQDSALSLCTEKVLLARQAYDLIDSHIKRLDEILTTLSKISNKI
;
A
#
# COMPACT_ATOMS: atom_id res chain seq x y z
N MET A 1 21.34 -7.19 -42.52
CA MET A 1 20.32 -7.96 -41.77
C MET A 1 20.37 -7.74 -40.24
N ALA A 2 21.37 -7.04 -39.69
CA ALA A 2 21.45 -6.73 -38.26
C ALA A 2 20.51 -5.59 -37.79
N ILE A 3 20.40 -4.51 -38.58
CA ILE A 3 19.60 -3.33 -38.25
C ILE A 3 18.10 -3.66 -38.12
N ALA A 4 17.57 -4.55 -38.97
CA ALA A 4 16.19 -5.01 -38.88
C ALA A 4 15.90 -5.83 -37.61
N ARG A 5 16.88 -6.60 -37.12
CA ARG A 5 16.75 -7.34 -35.85
C ARG A 5 16.74 -6.38 -34.66
N THR A 6 17.61 -5.37 -34.66
CA THR A 6 17.67 -4.36 -33.60
C THR A 6 16.36 -3.55 -33.49
N GLY A 7 15.72 -3.23 -34.62
CA GLY A 7 14.41 -2.55 -34.63
C GLY A 7 13.30 -3.37 -33.97
N VAL A 8 13.23 -4.68 -34.27
CA VAL A 8 12.22 -5.58 -33.67
C VAL A 8 12.38 -5.69 -32.14
N PHE A 9 13.61 -5.80 -31.63
CA PHE A 9 13.83 -5.89 -30.17
C PHE A 9 13.43 -4.62 -29.41
N VAL A 10 13.60 -3.45 -30.03
CA VAL A 10 13.20 -2.18 -29.43
C VAL A 10 11.68 -2.02 -29.46
N ASP A 11 11.03 -2.45 -30.55
CA ASP A 11 9.57 -2.43 -30.70
C ASP A 11 8.89 -3.37 -29.69
N ASP A 12 9.40 -4.61 -29.55
CA ASP A 12 8.92 -5.59 -28.57
C ASP A 12 9.06 -5.07 -27.12
N TYR A 13 10.10 -4.29 -26.83
CA TYR A 13 10.27 -3.66 -25.51
C TYR A 13 9.35 -2.47 -25.31
N LEU A 14 9.15 -1.65 -26.34
CA LEU A 14 8.20 -0.53 -26.31
C LEU A 14 6.78 -1.05 -26.06
N GLU A 15 6.37 -2.11 -26.75
CA GLU A 15 5.08 -2.76 -26.52
C GLU A 15 4.98 -3.32 -25.10
N TYR A 16 6.00 -4.05 -24.64
CA TYR A 16 6.05 -4.58 -23.27
C TYR A 16 6.01 -3.50 -22.19
N SER A 17 6.72 -2.38 -22.37
CA SER A 17 6.80 -1.29 -21.40
C SER A 17 5.62 -0.33 -21.45
N SER A 18 4.78 -0.40 -22.49
CA SER A 18 3.63 0.49 -22.66
C SER A 18 2.60 0.40 -21.54
N THR A 19 2.47 -0.75 -20.87
CA THR A 19 1.51 -0.96 -19.78
C THR A 19 2.02 -0.50 -18.42
N LEU A 20 3.35 -0.40 -18.24
CA LEU A 20 3.99 -0.07 -16.97
C LEU A 20 3.47 1.23 -16.35
N PRO A 21 3.36 2.36 -17.07
CA PRO A 21 2.89 3.61 -16.47
C PRO A 21 1.45 3.50 -15.92
N ALA A 22 0.55 2.84 -16.66
CA ALA A 22 -0.85 2.69 -16.27
C ALA A 22 -0.99 1.75 -15.06
N GLU A 23 -0.27 0.63 -15.06
CA GLU A 23 -0.27 -0.32 -13.96
C GLU A 23 0.33 0.28 -12.68
N LEU A 24 1.46 0.97 -12.79
CA LEU A 24 2.11 1.62 -11.66
C LEU A 24 1.23 2.76 -11.10
N GLN A 25 0.62 3.57 -11.96
CA GLN A 25 -0.29 4.63 -11.53
C GLN A 25 -1.48 4.06 -10.78
N ARG A 26 -2.06 2.94 -11.26
CA ARG A 26 -3.15 2.25 -10.56
C ARG A 26 -2.73 1.82 -9.15
N LEU A 27 -1.58 1.15 -9.03
CA LEU A 27 -1.07 0.69 -7.73
C LEU A 27 -0.83 1.85 -6.76
N LEU A 28 -0.17 2.91 -7.22
CA LEU A 28 0.15 4.07 -6.38
C LEU A 28 -1.12 4.83 -5.95
N ASN A 29 -2.12 4.95 -6.83
CA ASN A 29 -3.41 5.55 -6.48
C ASN A 29 -4.13 4.72 -5.40
N THR A 30 -4.14 3.39 -5.52
CA THR A 30 -4.73 2.52 -4.50
C THR A 30 -3.99 2.63 -3.17
N ILE A 31 -2.65 2.64 -3.19
CA ILE A 31 -1.84 2.84 -1.96
C ILE A 31 -2.21 4.15 -1.27
N ARG A 32 -2.37 5.24 -2.05
CA ARG A 32 -2.76 6.54 -1.52
C ARG A 32 -4.16 6.52 -0.91
N GLU A 33 -5.15 5.90 -1.56
CA GLU A 33 -6.51 5.79 -1.02
C GLU A 33 -6.53 5.02 0.30
N LEU A 34 -5.81 3.89 0.36
CA LEU A 34 -5.67 3.11 1.58
C LEU A 34 -4.91 3.88 2.66
N ASP A 35 -3.91 4.69 2.30
CA ASP A 35 -3.18 5.55 3.23
C ASP A 35 -4.11 6.56 3.90
N GLU A 36 -4.87 7.30 3.09
CA GLU A 36 -5.85 8.28 3.57
C GLU A 36 -6.91 7.63 4.49
N ARG A 37 -7.46 6.47 4.10
CA ARG A 37 -8.41 5.72 4.95
C ARG A 37 -7.79 5.22 6.26
N SER A 38 -6.62 4.58 6.19
CA SER A 38 -5.93 4.04 7.37
C SER A 38 -5.59 5.16 8.36
N GLN A 39 -5.12 6.32 7.88
CA GLN A 39 -4.77 7.45 8.71
C GLN A 39 -6.00 8.09 9.36
N ALA A 40 -7.12 8.22 8.63
CA ALA A 40 -8.38 8.70 9.18
C ALA A 40 -8.87 7.81 10.33
N MET A 41 -8.81 6.49 10.14
CA MET A 41 -9.21 5.50 11.15
C MET A 41 -8.30 5.54 12.38
N ILE A 42 -6.98 5.59 12.19
CA ILE A 42 -6.01 5.73 13.30
C ILE A 42 -6.28 7.00 14.11
N ASN A 43 -6.58 8.12 13.42
CA ASN A 43 -6.87 9.39 14.08
C ASN A 43 -8.17 9.32 14.89
N GLN A 44 -9.23 8.72 14.33
CA GLN A 44 -10.50 8.50 15.01
C GLN A 44 -10.32 7.62 16.25
N THR A 45 -9.69 6.46 16.11
CA THR A 45 -9.39 5.54 17.21
C THR A 45 -8.59 6.24 18.30
N ARG A 46 -7.58 7.03 17.93
CA ARG A 46 -6.77 7.80 18.89
C ARG A 46 -7.61 8.79 19.69
N GLN A 47 -8.60 9.44 19.08
CA GLN A 47 -9.52 10.33 19.80
C GLN A 47 -10.44 9.54 20.74
N GLN A 48 -11.00 8.42 20.28
CA GLN A 48 -11.83 7.53 21.10
C GLN A 48 -11.06 6.99 22.31
N THR A 49 -9.81 6.54 22.12
CA THR A 49 -8.95 6.06 23.21
C THR A 49 -8.66 7.17 24.24
N LYS A 50 -8.40 8.40 23.80
CA LYS A 50 -8.22 9.54 24.71
C LYS A 50 -9.47 9.83 25.52
N TYR A 51 -10.65 9.74 24.91
CA TYR A 51 -11.92 9.91 25.59
C TYR A 51 -12.14 8.83 26.66
N CYS A 52 -11.91 7.54 26.33
CA CYS A 52 -11.95 6.44 27.30
C CYS A 52 -11.04 6.69 28.51
N LEU A 53 -9.78 7.06 28.26
CA LEU A 53 -8.79 7.30 29.32
C LEU A 53 -9.12 8.54 30.14
N GLY A 54 -9.63 9.60 29.50
CA GLY A 54 -10.09 10.82 30.16
C GLY A 54 -11.25 10.57 31.12
N LEU A 55 -12.24 9.78 30.70
CA LEU A 55 -13.34 9.34 31.55
C LEU A 55 -12.85 8.50 32.74
N ALA A 56 -11.93 7.56 32.52
CA ALA A 56 -11.33 6.75 33.59
C ALA A 56 -10.58 7.60 34.63
N SER A 57 -10.00 8.74 34.23
CA SER A 57 -9.26 9.64 35.12
C SER A 57 -10.14 10.56 35.99
N GLN A 58 -11.42 10.76 35.63
CA GLN A 58 -12.34 11.66 36.34
C GLN A 58 -13.31 10.91 37.30
N GLY A 59 -13.31 9.57 37.28
CA GLY A 59 -14.27 8.72 37.99
C GLY A 59 -13.94 8.43 39.46
N GLY A 60 -13.95 9.45 40.31
CA GLY A 60 -14.32 9.27 41.71
C GLY A 60 -15.84 9.29 41.87
N ALA A 61 -16.39 8.37 42.69
CA ALA A 61 -17.79 8.29 43.19
C ALA A 61 -18.83 7.43 42.41
N PHE A 62 -18.73 6.10 42.60
CA PHE A 62 -19.73 5.24 43.26
C PHE A 62 -21.26 5.32 42.98
N SER A 63 -21.80 5.91 41.90
CA SER A 63 -23.27 5.86 41.67
C SER A 63 -23.81 5.65 40.25
N ARG A 64 -22.97 5.43 39.22
CA ARG A 64 -23.42 5.19 37.82
C ARG A 64 -22.86 3.94 37.13
N LYS A 65 -22.44 2.93 37.92
CA LYS A 65 -21.63 1.80 37.45
C LYS A 65 -22.18 1.02 36.24
N ASN A 66 -23.45 0.63 36.20
CA ASN A 66 -23.91 -0.32 35.15
C ASN A 66 -24.03 0.28 33.74
N GLU A 67 -24.61 1.48 33.59
CA GLU A 67 -24.77 2.09 32.26
C GLU A 67 -23.44 2.61 31.70
N GLU A 68 -22.56 3.15 32.55
CA GLU A 68 -21.23 3.62 32.13
C GLU A 68 -20.30 2.45 31.75
N GLU A 69 -20.45 1.28 32.38
CA GLU A 69 -19.68 0.08 32.09
C GLU A 69 -20.07 -0.55 30.73
N GLU A 70 -21.37 -0.62 30.40
CA GLU A 70 -21.81 -1.08 29.07
C GLU A 70 -21.35 -0.14 27.93
N VAL A 71 -21.38 1.18 28.16
CA VAL A 71 -20.93 2.17 27.19
C VAL A 71 -19.41 2.06 27.00
N PHE A 72 -18.67 1.85 28.09
CA PHE A 72 -17.23 1.66 28.04
C PHE A 72 -16.83 0.38 27.30
N ASP A 73 -17.53 -0.73 27.56
CA ASP A 73 -17.28 -2.01 26.87
C ASP A 73 -17.60 -1.94 25.38
N LYS A 74 -18.69 -1.25 24.99
CA LYS A 74 -19.00 -0.99 23.58
C LYS A 74 -17.89 -0.17 22.92
N LEU A 75 -17.48 0.92 23.55
CA LEU A 75 -16.45 1.80 23.00
C LEU A 75 -15.09 1.08 22.89
N ARG A 76 -14.76 0.21 23.85
CA ARG A 76 -13.56 -0.62 23.79
C ARG A 76 -13.60 -1.58 22.60
N LYS A 77 -14.71 -2.27 22.38
CA LYS A 77 -14.88 -3.17 21.22
C LYS A 77 -14.77 -2.41 19.90
N ASP A 78 -15.35 -1.22 19.82
CA ASP A 78 -15.25 -0.36 18.63
C ASP A 78 -13.80 0.08 18.38
N ILE A 79 -13.05 0.44 19.42
CA ILE A 79 -11.63 0.78 19.33
C ILE A 79 -10.82 -0.43 18.83
N GLU A 80 -11.02 -1.61 19.40
CA GLU A 80 -10.34 -2.85 19.00
C GLU A 80 -10.63 -3.18 17.52
N ALA A 81 -11.91 -3.15 17.11
CA ALA A 81 -12.32 -3.39 15.73
C ALA A 81 -11.74 -2.36 14.73
N ASN A 82 -11.69 -1.08 15.12
CA ASN A 82 -11.08 -0.04 14.30
C ASN A 82 -9.56 -0.18 14.21
N GLN A 83 -8.89 -0.65 15.26
CA GLN A 83 -7.45 -0.94 15.21
C GLN A 83 -7.15 -2.12 14.28
N ASP A 84 -7.91 -3.20 14.37
CA ASP A 84 -7.76 -4.35 13.48
C ASP A 84 -8.00 -3.97 12.01
N SER A 85 -9.03 -3.17 11.75
CA SER A 85 -9.34 -2.65 10.42
C SER A 85 -8.22 -1.75 9.88
N ALA A 86 -7.70 -0.84 10.70
CA ALA A 86 -6.58 0.03 10.33
C ALA A 86 -5.30 -0.77 10.05
N LEU A 87 -5.03 -1.81 10.85
CA LEU A 87 -3.90 -2.72 10.64
C LEU A 87 -4.03 -3.45 9.30
N SER A 88 -5.23 -3.98 8.99
CA SER A 88 -5.49 -4.66 7.72
C SER A 88 -5.22 -3.76 6.51
N LEU A 89 -5.71 -2.51 6.54
CA LEU A 89 -5.44 -1.52 5.49
C LEU A 89 -3.94 -1.21 5.37
N CYS A 90 -3.24 -1.07 6.50
CA CYS A 90 -1.79 -0.87 6.53
C CYS A 90 -1.02 -2.05 5.92
N THR A 91 -1.43 -3.28 6.21
CA THR A 91 -0.84 -4.48 5.61
C THR A 91 -1.06 -4.51 4.09
N GLU A 92 -2.27 -4.20 3.64
CA GLU A 92 -2.59 -4.17 2.20
C GLU A 92 -1.74 -3.14 1.44
N LYS A 93 -1.51 -1.95 2.02
CA LYS A 93 -0.60 -0.94 1.44
C LYS A 93 0.83 -1.47 1.25
N VAL A 94 1.34 -2.22 2.22
CA VAL A 94 2.68 -2.83 2.13
C VAL A 94 2.73 -3.85 1.00
N LEU A 95 1.68 -4.66 0.84
CA LEU A 95 1.59 -5.63 -0.25
C LEU A 95 1.51 -4.96 -1.62
N LEU A 96 0.73 -3.88 -1.76
CA LEU A 96 0.68 -3.11 -3.00
C LEU A 96 1.99 -2.40 -3.32
N ALA A 97 2.67 -1.84 -2.31
CA ALA A 97 3.99 -1.24 -2.49
C ALA A 97 5.01 -2.29 -2.95
N ARG A 98 4.92 -3.51 -2.39
CA ARG A 98 5.73 -4.64 -2.84
C ARG A 98 5.43 -5.02 -4.28
N GLN A 99 4.16 -5.08 -4.67
CA GLN A 99 3.74 -5.36 -6.04
C GLN A 99 4.28 -4.31 -7.02
N ALA A 100 4.21 -3.03 -6.66
CA ALA A 100 4.77 -1.94 -7.47
C ALA A 100 6.29 -2.05 -7.63
N TYR A 101 7.00 -2.43 -6.55
CA TYR A 101 8.43 -2.69 -6.59
C TYR A 101 8.76 -3.86 -7.53
N ASP A 102 8.09 -5.00 -7.37
CA ASP A 102 8.35 -6.21 -8.17
C ASP A 102 8.01 -5.97 -9.66
N LEU A 103 6.97 -5.16 -9.95
CA LEU A 103 6.66 -4.72 -11.30
C LEU A 103 7.83 -3.93 -11.92
N ILE A 104 8.31 -2.89 -11.24
CA ILE A 104 9.43 -2.06 -11.72
C ILE A 104 10.69 -2.92 -11.91
N ASP A 105 11.01 -3.78 -10.95
CA ASP A 105 12.17 -4.68 -10.99
C ASP A 105 12.12 -5.63 -12.19
N SER A 106 10.95 -6.17 -12.53
CA SER A 106 10.75 -6.98 -13.74
C SER A 106 11.05 -6.19 -15.02
N HIS A 107 10.59 -4.94 -15.11
CA HIS A 107 10.85 -4.10 -16.28
C HIS A 107 12.33 -3.71 -16.42
N ILE A 108 13.03 -3.49 -15.30
CA ILE A 108 14.48 -3.25 -15.28
C ILE A 108 15.24 -4.49 -15.75
N LYS A 109 14.94 -5.68 -15.19
CA LYS A 109 15.58 -6.93 -15.61
C LYS A 109 15.43 -7.20 -17.10
N ARG A 110 14.23 -6.98 -17.65
CA ARG A 110 13.99 -7.15 -19.08
C ARG A 110 14.76 -6.13 -19.92
N LEU A 111 14.88 -4.88 -19.47
CA LEU A 111 15.72 -3.88 -20.12
C LEU A 111 17.19 -4.31 -20.15
N ASP A 112 17.72 -4.80 -19.03
CA ASP A 112 19.11 -5.26 -18.92
C ASP A 112 19.40 -6.46 -19.84
N GLU A 113 18.45 -7.39 -19.97
CA GLU A 113 18.54 -8.53 -20.90
C GLU A 113 18.62 -8.06 -22.36
N ILE A 114 17.80 -7.07 -22.73
CA ILE A 114 17.81 -6.48 -24.07
C ILE A 114 19.12 -5.76 -24.33
N LEU A 115 19.58 -4.91 -23.41
CA LEU A 115 20.86 -4.19 -23.55
C LEU A 115 22.04 -5.15 -23.69
N THR A 116 22.06 -6.22 -22.90
CA THR A 116 23.09 -7.28 -22.99
C THR A 116 23.03 -7.98 -24.35
N THR A 117 21.84 -8.28 -24.86
CA THR A 117 21.65 -8.92 -26.16
C THR A 117 22.09 -8.02 -27.31
N LEU A 118 21.73 -6.73 -27.26
CA LEU A 118 22.16 -5.73 -28.24
C LEU A 118 23.68 -5.55 -28.25
N SER A 119 24.32 -5.46 -27.08
CA SER A 119 25.78 -5.39 -26.96
C SER A 119 26.47 -6.61 -27.58
N LYS A 120 25.95 -7.81 -27.37
CA LYS A 120 26.46 -9.05 -28.00
C LYS A 120 26.32 -9.03 -29.52
N ILE A 121 25.22 -8.51 -30.04
CA ILE A 121 24.98 -8.38 -31.49
C ILE A 121 25.94 -7.34 -32.09
N SER A 122 26.12 -6.20 -31.43
CA SER A 122 27.03 -5.14 -31.90
C SER A 122 28.49 -5.59 -31.93
N ASN A 123 28.94 -6.41 -30.98
CA ASN A 123 30.29 -6.96 -30.97
C ASN A 123 30.53 -8.07 -32.01
N LYS A 124 29.48 -8.55 -32.68
CA LYS A 124 29.56 -9.59 -33.73
C LYS A 124 29.50 -9.03 -35.16
N ILE A 125 29.29 -7.72 -35.31
CA ILE A 125 29.22 -6.99 -36.60
C ILE A 125 30.52 -6.22 -36.75
#